data_AF-A0A024V8K1-F1
#
_entry.id   AF-A0A024V8K1-F1
#
_cell.length_a   1.000
_cell.length_b   1.000
_cell.length_c   1.000
_cell.angle_alpha   90.00
_cell.angle_beta   90.00
_cell.angle_gamma   90.00
#
_symmetry.space_group_name_H-M   'P 1'
#
loop_
_entity.id
_entity.type
_entity.pdbx_description
1 polymer ?
#
loop_
_entity_poly.entity_id
_entity_poly.type
_entity_poly.pdbx_seq_one_letter_code
_entity_poly.pdbx_strand_id
1 'polypeptide(L)'
;MKLHYTKILLFSLPLNILTASYTTNKNKPYIKERHIPTSRSRVLSECDIYTSIYDNDEDMKSVKENFDRQTSQRFEEYEERMNEKRQKCKEQCDKDIEQIILRDKTKKSLEEKVENICLRCGCGLGVLQQVLEYSGHWVPMVGKLVLQLRLLT
;
A
#
# COMPACT_ATOMS: atom_id res chain seq x y z
N MET A 1 -22.57 -9.09 32.30
CA MET A 1 -21.42 -9.72 31.61
C MET A 1 -21.76 -11.14 31.13
N LYS A 2 -22.60 -11.30 30.10
CA LYS A 2 -22.95 -12.64 29.55
C LYS A 2 -22.78 -12.77 28.03
N LEU A 3 -22.47 -11.67 27.33
CA LEU A 3 -22.35 -11.64 25.86
C LEU A 3 -20.90 -11.76 25.34
N HIS A 4 -19.90 -11.70 26.21
CA HIS A 4 -18.49 -11.84 25.83
C HIS A 4 -18.03 -13.31 25.81
N TYR A 5 -18.68 -14.18 26.59
CA TYR A 5 -18.33 -15.60 26.64
C TYR A 5 -18.63 -16.31 25.31
N THR A 6 -19.77 -16.01 24.68
CA THR A 6 -20.14 -16.56 23.36
C THR A 6 -19.18 -16.13 22.26
N LYS A 7 -18.69 -14.88 22.28
CA LYS A 7 -17.68 -14.39 21.32
C LYS A 7 -16.32 -15.07 21.48
N ILE A 8 -15.89 -15.31 22.73
CA ILE A 8 -14.63 -16.02 23.02
C ILE A 8 -14.74 -17.50 22.58
N LEU A 9 -15.90 -18.13 22.84
CA LEU A 9 -16.14 -19.51 22.44
C LEU A 9 -16.17 -19.67 20.91
N LEU A 10 -16.78 -18.73 20.19
CA LEU A 10 -16.81 -18.70 18.72
C LEU A 10 -15.40 -18.55 18.10
N PHE A 11 -14.47 -17.89 18.78
CA PHE A 11 -13.10 -17.73 18.31
C PHE A 11 -12.23 -18.97 18.58
N SER A 12 -12.57 -19.76 19.61
CA SER A 12 -11.83 -20.98 19.98
C SER A 12 -12.03 -22.14 18.99
N LEU A 13 -13.20 -22.22 18.36
CA LEU A 13 -13.54 -23.27 17.39
C LEU A 13 -12.63 -23.26 16.14
N PRO A 14 -12.46 -22.13 15.42
CA PRO A 14 -11.59 -22.07 14.25
C PRO A 14 -10.11 -22.27 14.60
N LEU A 15 -9.66 -21.83 15.79
CA LEU A 15 -8.28 -22.02 16.25
C LEU A 15 -7.93 -23.49 16.51
N ASN A 16 -8.86 -24.27 17.07
CA ASN A 16 -8.65 -25.70 17.26
C ASN A 16 -8.61 -26.48 15.93
N ILE A 17 -9.43 -26.07 14.95
CA ILE A 17 -9.41 -26.67 13.60
C ILE A 17 -8.09 -26.36 12.88
N LEU A 18 -7.57 -25.14 13.03
CA LEU A 18 -6.26 -24.75 12.48
C LEU A 18 -5.12 -25.58 13.11
N THR A 19 -5.18 -25.80 14.42
CA THR A 19 -4.17 -26.59 15.14
C THR A 19 -4.24 -28.08 14.76
N ALA A 20 -5.45 -28.63 14.63
CA ALA A 20 -5.66 -30.02 14.19
C ALA A 20 -5.21 -30.26 12.74
N SER A 21 -5.47 -29.33 11.82
CA SER A 21 -5.03 -29.43 10.42
C SER A 21 -3.50 -29.31 10.28
N TYR A 22 -2.84 -28.49 11.10
CA TYR A 22 -1.37 -28.40 11.14
C TYR A 22 -0.71 -29.71 11.62
N THR A 23 -1.31 -30.38 12.61
CA THR A 23 -0.76 -31.64 13.13
C THR A 23 -0.98 -32.84 12.19
N THR A 24 -2.13 -32.90 11.50
CA THR A 24 -2.42 -33.98 10.53
C THR A 24 -1.67 -33.84 9.21
N ASN A 25 -1.21 -32.63 8.84
CA ASN A 25 -0.39 -32.39 7.66
C ASN A 25 1.03 -32.97 7.78
N LYS A 26 1.52 -33.24 9.00
CA LYS A 26 2.87 -33.79 9.23
C LYS A 26 3.00 -35.31 8.99
N ASN A 27 1.89 -36.01 8.77
CA ASN A 27 1.86 -37.48 8.65
C ASN A 27 1.53 -37.96 7.22
N LYS A 28 2.15 -37.38 6.19
CA LYS A 28 2.14 -37.96 4.84
C LYS A 28 3.46 -38.71 4.57
N PRO A 29 3.47 -40.06 4.52
CA PRO A 29 4.64 -40.84 4.15
C PRO A 29 4.69 -41.06 2.64
N TYR A 30 5.00 -40.02 1.87
CA TYR A 30 5.36 -40.13 0.44
C TYR A 30 6.16 -38.86 0.11
N ILE A 31 7.37 -38.85 -0.43
CA ILE A 31 8.13 -39.75 -1.29
C ILE A 31 9.58 -39.66 -0.82
N LYS A 32 10.26 -40.81 -0.67
CA LYS A 32 11.72 -40.84 -0.53
C LYS A 32 12.32 -40.45 -1.88
N GLU A 33 12.62 -39.18 -2.07
CA GLU A 33 13.57 -38.75 -3.08
C GLU A 33 14.80 -38.21 -2.37
N ARG A 34 15.94 -38.84 -2.66
CA ARG A 34 17.21 -38.67 -1.99
C ARG A 34 17.84 -37.33 -2.40
N HIS A 35 17.22 -36.22 -2.02
CA HIS A 35 17.84 -34.91 -2.16
C HIS A 35 18.75 -34.67 -0.96
N ILE A 36 20.05 -34.65 -1.23
CA ILE A 36 21.11 -34.21 -0.33
C ILE A 36 20.67 -32.84 0.24
N PRO A 37 20.45 -32.71 1.55
CA PRO A 37 20.10 -31.43 2.14
C PRO A 37 21.39 -30.63 2.26
N THR A 38 21.78 -29.90 1.21
CA THR A 38 22.60 -28.72 1.40
C THR A 38 21.77 -27.79 2.26
N SER A 39 22.09 -27.71 3.55
CA SER A 39 21.59 -26.71 4.46
C SER A 39 21.94 -25.34 3.90
N ARG A 40 21.09 -24.81 3.01
CA ARG A 40 21.17 -23.44 2.52
C ARG A 40 20.72 -22.54 3.65
N SER A 41 21.63 -22.38 4.61
CA SER A 41 21.68 -21.24 5.50
C SER A 41 21.51 -19.99 4.63
N ARG A 42 20.58 -19.09 4.97
CA ARG A 42 20.50 -17.74 4.37
C ARG A 42 21.61 -16.83 4.90
N VAL A 43 22.71 -17.40 5.37
CA VAL A 43 23.93 -16.68 5.71
C VAL A 43 24.63 -16.42 4.39
N LEU A 44 24.93 -15.15 4.13
CA LEU A 44 25.84 -14.76 3.07
C LEU A 44 27.14 -15.51 3.33
N SER A 45 27.44 -16.51 2.51
CA SER A 45 28.75 -17.17 2.54
C SER A 45 29.75 -16.11 2.10
N GLU A 46 30.68 -15.75 2.98
CA GLU A 46 31.89 -15.04 2.59
C GLU A 46 32.66 -15.98 1.66
N CYS A 47 32.48 -15.79 0.35
CA CYS A 47 33.40 -16.34 -0.62
C CYS A 47 34.66 -15.46 -0.56
N ASP A 48 35.84 -16.09 -0.50
CA ASP A 48 37.10 -15.37 -0.68
C ASP A 48 36.99 -14.55 -1.97
N ILE A 49 37.16 -13.23 -1.86
CA ILE A 49 37.16 -12.33 -3.01
C ILE A 49 38.35 -12.77 -3.85
N TYR A 50 38.07 -13.47 -4.94
CA TYR A 50 39.08 -13.78 -5.94
C TYR A 50 39.65 -12.44 -6.42
N THR A 51 40.83 -12.09 -5.94
CA THR A 51 41.59 -10.93 -6.41
C THR A 51 41.72 -11.11 -7.91
N SER A 52 41.16 -10.18 -8.66
CA SER A 52 41.08 -10.29 -10.12
C SER A 52 42.52 -10.36 -10.65
N ILE A 53 42.89 -11.51 -11.22
CA ILE A 53 44.22 -11.72 -11.82
C ILE A 53 44.48 -10.70 -12.96
N TYR A 54 43.42 -9.99 -13.39
CA TYR A 54 43.38 -9.04 -14.49
C TYR A 54 43.58 -7.59 -14.06
N ASP A 55 43.82 -7.29 -12.77
CA ASP A 55 44.01 -5.90 -12.31
C ASP A 55 45.21 -5.21 -12.97
N ASN A 56 46.20 -6.00 -13.43
CA ASN A 56 47.39 -5.52 -14.15
C ASN A 56 47.30 -5.70 -15.68
N ASP A 57 46.17 -6.18 -16.21
CA ASP A 57 45.96 -6.35 -17.65
C ASP A 57 45.55 -5.00 -18.28
N GLU A 58 46.34 -4.49 -19.22
CA GLU A 58 46.09 -3.21 -19.88
C GLU A 58 44.76 -3.19 -20.63
N ASP A 59 44.37 -4.31 -21.25
CA ASP A 59 43.10 -4.42 -21.96
C ASP A 59 41.94 -4.34 -20.95
N MET A 60 42.05 -5.05 -19.83
CA MET A 60 41.02 -5.03 -18.78
C MET A 60 40.88 -3.64 -18.14
N LYS A 61 42.00 -2.95 -17.94
CA LYS A 61 42.01 -1.58 -17.42
C LYS A 61 41.28 -0.61 -18.37
N SER A 62 41.52 -0.73 -19.68
CA SER A 62 40.85 0.11 -20.69
C SER A 62 39.34 -0.14 -20.75
N VAL A 63 38.91 -1.39 -20.64
CA VAL A 63 37.49 -1.78 -20.60
C VAL A 63 36.81 -1.21 -19.37
N LYS A 64 37.46 -1.34 -18.20
CA LYS A 64 36.95 -0.79 -16.94
C LYS A 64 36.79 0.73 -17.02
N GLU A 65 37.81 1.45 -17.47
CA GLU A 65 37.74 2.91 -17.57
C GLU A 65 36.64 3.38 -18.54
N ASN A 66 36.47 2.69 -19.68
CA ASN A 66 35.40 3.01 -20.60
C ASN A 66 34.00 2.72 -20.00
N PHE A 67 33.87 1.62 -19.25
CA PHE A 67 32.63 1.31 -18.52
C PHE A 67 32.34 2.37 -17.46
N ASP A 68 33.34 2.75 -16.66
CA ASP A 68 33.22 3.76 -15.60
C ASP A 68 32.82 5.11 -16.18
N ARG A 69 33.41 5.52 -17.32
CA ARG A 69 33.04 6.75 -18.02
C ARG A 69 31.59 6.73 -18.51
N GLN A 70 31.17 5.65 -19.19
CA GLN A 70 29.80 5.51 -19.67
C GLN A 70 28.79 5.47 -18.51
N THR A 71 29.16 4.79 -17.44
CA THR A 71 28.33 4.62 -16.25
C THR A 71 28.19 5.93 -15.49
N SER A 72 29.26 6.71 -15.36
CA SER A 72 29.24 8.04 -14.74
C SER A 72 28.26 8.98 -15.46
N GLN A 73 28.33 9.04 -16.80
CA GLN A 73 27.38 9.84 -17.58
C GLN A 73 25.93 9.40 -17.36
N ARG A 74 25.66 8.08 -17.38
CA ARG A 74 24.31 7.55 -17.14
C ARG A 74 23.80 7.85 -15.74
N PHE A 75 24.69 7.88 -14.75
CA PHE A 75 24.35 8.24 -13.38
C PHE A 75 23.93 9.70 -13.28
N GLU A 76 24.68 10.62 -13.89
CA GLU A 76 24.33 12.05 -13.92
C GLU A 76 22.95 12.27 -14.59
N GLU A 77 22.73 11.68 -15.78
CA GLU A 77 21.43 11.75 -16.48
C GLU A 77 20.26 11.13 -15.68
N TYR A 78 20.55 10.12 -14.85
CA TYR A 78 19.56 9.52 -13.96
C TYR A 78 19.26 10.45 -12.78
N GLU A 79 20.29 11.03 -12.15
CA GLU A 79 20.13 11.96 -11.03
C GLU A 79 19.33 13.20 -11.44
N GLU A 80 19.62 13.79 -12.61
CA GLU A 80 18.85 14.93 -13.13
C GLU A 80 17.37 14.58 -13.30
N ARG A 81 17.05 13.46 -13.95
CA ARG A 81 15.65 12.99 -14.11
C ARG A 81 14.98 12.71 -12.77
N MET A 82 15.71 12.18 -11.80
CA MET A 82 15.19 11.92 -10.46
C MET A 82 14.91 13.21 -9.70
N ASN A 83 15.79 14.20 -9.82
CA ASN A 83 15.61 15.51 -9.21
C ASN A 83 14.39 16.25 -9.80
N GLU A 84 14.22 16.23 -11.12
CA GLU A 84 13.04 16.83 -11.78
C GLU A 84 11.73 16.18 -11.27
N LYS A 85 11.69 14.85 -11.20
CA LYS A 85 10.51 14.12 -10.69
C LYS A 85 10.23 14.45 -9.22
N ARG A 86 11.27 14.53 -8.39
CA ARG A 86 11.16 14.90 -6.97
C ARG A 86 10.61 16.32 -6.80
N GLN A 87 11.09 17.27 -7.61
CA GLN A 87 10.60 18.65 -7.58
C GLN A 87 9.12 18.71 -7.97
N LYS A 88 8.72 18.07 -9.08
CA LYS A 88 7.31 17.99 -9.51
C LYS A 88 6.41 17.38 -8.43
N CYS A 89 6.87 16.31 -7.79
CA CYS A 89 6.12 15.66 -6.71
C CYS A 89 5.97 16.60 -5.50
N LYS A 90 7.03 17.31 -5.11
CA LYS A 90 7.00 18.27 -4.01
C LYS A 90 6.02 19.42 -4.29
N GLU A 91 6.08 20.01 -5.48
CA GLU A 91 5.15 21.07 -5.90
C GLU A 91 3.69 20.61 -5.89
N GLN A 92 3.42 19.36 -6.30
CA GLN A 92 2.07 18.81 -6.24
C GLN A 92 1.62 18.58 -4.79
N CYS A 93 2.49 18.03 -3.94
CA CYS A 93 2.19 17.83 -2.52
C CYS A 93 1.90 19.15 -1.81
N ASP A 94 2.69 20.19 -2.06
CA ASP A 94 2.48 21.52 -1.46
C ASP A 94 1.11 22.11 -1.86
N LYS A 95 0.74 21.99 -3.14
CA LYS A 95 -0.59 22.39 -3.64
C LYS A 95 -1.72 21.59 -3.00
N ASP A 96 -1.55 20.28 -2.87
CA ASP A 96 -2.57 19.40 -2.27
C ASP A 96 -2.77 19.73 -0.79
N ILE A 97 -1.68 20.00 -0.06
CA ILE A 97 -1.71 20.44 1.35
C ILE A 97 -2.45 21.78 1.48
N GLU A 98 -2.14 22.76 0.63
CA GLU A 98 -2.84 24.05 0.62
C GLU A 98 -4.35 23.87 0.40
N GLN A 99 -4.74 23.04 -0.57
CA GLN A 99 -6.15 22.74 -0.81
C GLN A 99 -6.81 22.02 0.36
N ILE A 100 -6.11 21.10 1.04
CA ILE A 100 -6.64 20.43 2.24
C ILE A 100 -6.89 21.46 3.34
N ILE A 101 -5.95 22.38 3.59
CA ILE A 101 -6.10 23.44 4.60
C ILE A 101 -7.28 24.35 4.26
N LEU A 102 -7.42 24.77 3.00
CA LEU A 102 -8.55 25.60 2.57
C LEU A 102 -9.88 24.87 2.72
N ARG A 103 -9.96 23.59 2.32
CA ARG A 103 -11.15 22.74 2.51
C ARG A 103 -11.49 22.52 3.99
N ASP A 104 -10.49 22.35 4.84
CA ASP A 104 -10.71 22.18 6.28
C ASP A 104 -11.25 23.46 6.92
N LYS A 105 -10.71 24.63 6.55
CA LYS A 105 -11.23 25.93 6.99
C LYS A 105 -12.67 26.16 6.58
N THR A 106 -13.04 25.85 5.33
CA THR A 106 -14.43 26.03 4.86
C THR A 106 -15.38 25.05 5.54
N LYS A 107 -14.98 23.78 5.71
CA LYS A 107 -15.76 22.78 6.46
C LYS A 107 -16.02 23.21 7.90
N LYS A 108 -14.98 23.63 8.63
CA LYS A 108 -15.13 24.14 10.01
C LYS A 108 -16.09 25.34 10.07
N SER A 109 -16.00 26.27 9.13
CA SER A 109 -16.91 27.43 9.09
C SER A 109 -18.37 27.05 8.78
N LEU A 110 -18.58 25.97 8.02
CA LEU A 110 -19.91 25.45 7.73
C LEU A 110 -20.48 24.69 8.93
N GLU A 111 -19.66 23.87 9.59
CA GLU A 111 -20.04 23.16 10.82
C GLU A 111 -20.44 24.15 11.92
N GLU A 112 -19.67 25.21 12.14
CA GLU A 112 -19.99 26.25 13.13
C GLU A 112 -21.31 26.97 12.79
N LYS A 113 -21.57 27.26 11.50
CA LYS A 113 -22.84 27.86 11.07
C LYS A 113 -24.01 26.90 11.26
N VAL A 114 -23.83 25.62 10.94
CA VAL A 114 -24.85 24.60 11.11
C VAL A 114 -25.14 24.36 12.58
N GLU A 115 -24.12 24.33 13.45
CA GLU A 115 -24.27 24.20 14.90
C GLU A 115 -25.02 25.41 15.46
N ASN A 116 -24.63 26.63 15.10
CA ASN A 116 -25.35 27.84 15.52
C ASN A 116 -26.81 27.87 15.06
N ILE A 117 -27.10 27.43 13.82
CA ILE A 117 -28.47 27.33 13.30
C ILE A 117 -29.25 26.24 14.03
N CYS A 118 -28.63 25.07 14.29
CA CYS A 118 -29.25 23.94 14.98
C CYS A 118 -29.58 24.28 16.45
N LEU A 119 -28.65 24.93 17.16
CA LEU A 119 -28.86 25.45 18.51
C LEU A 119 -30.00 26.47 18.56
N ARG A 120 -30.11 27.33 17.55
CA ARG A 120 -31.16 28.37 17.48
C ARG A 120 -32.53 27.83 17.07
N CYS A 121 -32.58 26.77 16.26
CA CYS A 121 -33.83 26.20 15.74
C CYS A 121 -34.41 25.09 16.64
N GLY A 122 -33.66 24.60 17.64
CA GLY A 122 -34.13 23.52 18.54
C GLY A 122 -34.35 22.17 17.84
N CYS A 123 -33.92 22.03 16.59
CA CYS A 123 -34.01 20.77 15.86
C CYS A 123 -32.90 19.84 16.34
N GLY A 124 -33.26 18.90 17.22
CA GLY A 124 -32.36 17.85 17.70
C GLY A 124 -31.65 17.10 16.57
N LEU A 125 -30.48 16.58 16.91
CA LEU A 125 -29.48 15.83 16.14
C LEU A 125 -30.02 14.57 15.40
N GLY A 126 -31.08 14.69 14.59
CA GLY A 126 -31.66 13.59 13.81
C GLY A 126 -31.39 13.70 12.30
N VAL A 127 -30.94 14.85 11.80
CA VAL A 127 -30.99 15.14 10.35
C VAL A 127 -29.67 14.80 9.62
N LEU A 128 -28.53 14.76 10.32
CA LEU A 128 -27.23 14.46 9.69
C LEU A 128 -27.05 12.98 9.31
N GLN A 129 -27.66 12.05 10.06
CA GLN A 129 -27.65 10.63 9.70
C GLN A 129 -28.39 10.37 8.38
N GLN A 130 -29.50 11.09 8.14
CA GLN A 130 -30.27 10.94 6.91
C GLN A 130 -29.54 11.53 5.70
N VAL A 131 -28.85 12.68 5.82
CA VAL A 131 -28.19 13.30 4.65
C VAL A 131 -27.06 12.43 4.07
N LEU A 132 -26.28 11.75 4.91
CA LEU A 132 -25.23 10.83 4.43
C LEU A 132 -25.83 9.57 3.79
N GLU A 133 -26.94 9.04 4.32
CA GLU A 133 -27.64 7.87 3.77
C GLU A 133 -28.36 8.19 2.44
N TYR A 134 -28.96 9.38 2.33
CA TYR A 134 -29.55 9.86 1.08
C TYR A 134 -28.48 10.12 0.00
N SER A 135 -27.30 10.65 0.35
CA SER A 135 -26.24 10.88 -0.66
C SER A 135 -25.63 9.59 -1.23
N GLY A 136 -25.49 8.53 -0.42
CA GLY A 136 -24.96 7.23 -0.86
C GLY A 136 -25.94 6.41 -1.72
N HIS A 137 -27.24 6.62 -1.56
CA HIS A 137 -28.27 5.85 -2.26
C HIS A 137 -28.66 6.42 -3.64
N TRP A 138 -28.49 7.72 -3.86
CA TRP A 138 -28.79 8.37 -5.15
C TRP A 138 -27.68 8.20 -6.19
N VAL A 139 -26.41 8.10 -5.78
CA VAL A 139 -25.26 7.90 -6.68
C VAL A 139 -25.39 6.63 -7.56
N PRO A 140 -25.72 5.44 -7.01
CA PRO A 140 -25.91 4.24 -7.84
C PRO A 140 -27.21 4.27 -8.67
N MET A 141 -28.23 4.99 -8.23
CA MET A 141 -29.52 5.09 -8.94
C MET A 141 -29.41 6.00 -10.18
N VAL A 142 -28.73 7.15 -10.06
CA VAL A 142 -28.42 8.03 -11.19
C VAL A 142 -27.46 7.34 -12.17
N GLY A 143 -26.46 6.61 -11.67
CA GLY A 143 -25.54 5.83 -12.52
C GLY A 143 -26.25 4.74 -13.34
N LYS A 144 -27.23 4.02 -12.77
CA LYS A 144 -28.04 3.03 -13.49
C LYS A 144 -28.95 3.67 -14.55
N LEU A 145 -29.54 4.83 -14.27
CA LEU A 145 -30.37 5.57 -15.23
C LEU A 145 -29.54 6.06 -16.43
N VAL A 146 -28.33 6.57 -16.19
CA VAL A 146 -27.41 6.98 -17.27
C VAL A 146 -26.95 5.79 -18.12
N LEU A 147 -26.66 4.63 -17.51
CA LEU A 147 -26.31 3.40 -18.23
C LEU A 147 -27.47 2.84 -19.05
N GLN A 148 -28.70 2.89 -18.53
CA GLN A 148 -29.91 2.46 -19.24
C GLN A 148 -30.21 3.38 -20.44
N LEU A 149 -30.09 4.70 -20.30
CA LEU A 149 -30.24 5.62 -21.43
C LEU A 149 -29.19 5.38 -22.53
N ARG A 150 -27.97 4.98 -22.17
CA ARG A 150 -26.89 4.72 -23.13
C ARG A 150 -27.03 3.38 -23.87
N LEU A 151 -27.87 2.48 -23.39
CA LEU A 151 -28.19 1.20 -24.05
C LEU A 151 -29.44 1.30 -24.94
N LEU A 152 -30.20 2.39 -24.84
CA LEU A 152 -31.42 2.67 -25.59
C LEU A 152 -31.19 3.65 -26.76
N THR A 153 -29.97 4.14 -26.95
CA THR A 153 -29.47 4.91 -28.11
C THR A 153 -28.36 4.14 -28.80
#